data_AF-A0A7C7U3C3-F1
#
_entry.id   AF-A0A7C7U3C3-F1
#
_cell.length_a   1.000
_cell.length_b   1.000
_cell.length_c   1.000
_cell.angle_alpha   90.00
_cell.angle_beta   90.00
_cell.angle_gamma   90.00
#
_symmetry.space_group_name_H-M   'P 1'
#
loop_
_entity.id
_entity.type
_entity.pdbx_description
1 polymer ?
#
loop_
_entity_poly.entity_id
_entity_poly.type
_entity_poly.pdbx_seq_one_letter_code
_entity_poly.pdbx_strand_id
1 'polypeptide(L)' 'MDDLVSFLRDRPFFHSDEPSIADLSAYAMLVILKGGPIPVFAEAIAERPTLAAFLDRVSGRIKSLEQPQA' A
#
# COMPACT_ATOMS: atom_id res chain seq x y z
N MET A 1 -3.17 12.38 -2.13
CA MET A 1 -2.20 11.25 -2.09
C MET A 1 -0.91 11.65 -1.38
N ASP A 2 -0.47 12.91 -1.52
CA ASP A 2 0.75 13.39 -0.85
C ASP A 2 0.68 13.31 0.68
N ASP A 3 -0.52 13.43 1.26
CA ASP A 3 -0.73 13.18 2.70
C ASP A 3 -0.36 11.75 3.09
N LEU A 4 -0.71 10.73 2.30
CA LEU A 4 -0.35 9.34 2.57
C LEU A 4 1.17 9.13 2.48
N VAL A 5 1.82 9.78 1.51
CA VAL A 5 3.29 9.79 1.41
C VAL A 5 3.89 10.46 2.65
N SER A 6 3.34 11.59 3.09
CA SER A 6 3.78 12.33 4.28
C SER A 6 3.50 11.60 5.58
N PHE A 7 2.47 10.75 5.64
CA PHE A 7 2.20 9.89 6.79
C PHE A 7 3.14 8.68 6.80
N LEU A 8 3.44 8.06 5.66
CA LEU A 8 4.40 6.96 5.59
C LEU A 8 5.81 7.45 5.91
N ARG A 9 6.27 8.54 5.28
CA ARG A 9 7.66 9.01 5.32
C ARG A 9 8.61 7.84 5.06
N ASP A 10 9.49 7.57 6.03
CA ASP A 10 10.50 6.52 5.99
C ASP A 10 10.03 5.25 6.72
N ARG A 11 8.78 5.22 7.21
CA ARG A 11 8.24 4.12 7.99
C ARG A 11 7.70 3.02 7.08
N PRO A 12 7.80 1.75 7.53
CA PRO A 12 7.14 0.66 6.81
C PRO A 12 5.61 0.83 6.85
N PHE A 13 4.99 0.94 8.02
CA PHE A 13 3.54 1.11 8.15
C PHE A 13 3.20 2.40 8.91
N PHE A 14 1.93 2.79 8.90
CA PHE A 14 1.51 4.09 9.45
C PHE A 14 1.79 4.23 10.96
N HIS A 15 1.81 3.13 11.70
CA HIS A 15 1.85 3.14 13.18
C HIS A 15 3.03 2.36 13.78
N SER A 16 3.45 1.25 13.17
CA SER A 16 4.54 0.39 13.68
C SER A 16 5.27 -0.33 12.54
N ASP A 17 6.08 -1.32 12.89
CA ASP A 17 6.75 -2.20 11.92
C ASP A 17 5.86 -3.35 11.42
N GLU A 18 4.62 -3.45 11.92
CA GLU A 18 3.61 -4.41 11.46
C GLU A 18 2.37 -3.70 10.87
N PRO A 19 1.66 -4.31 9.90
CA PRO A 19 0.46 -3.69 9.33
C PRO A 19 -0.66 -3.53 10.36
N SER A 20 -1.33 -2.38 10.31
CA SER A 20 -2.55 -2.09 11.07
C SER A 20 -3.79 -2.07 10.16
N ILE A 21 -4.98 -1.92 10.77
CA ILE A 21 -6.24 -1.72 10.01
C ILE A 21 -6.17 -0.48 9.11
N ALA A 22 -5.46 0.56 9.53
CA ALA A 22 -5.28 1.76 8.71
C ALA A 22 -4.47 1.44 7.44
N ASP A 23 -3.42 0.64 7.57
CA ASP A 23 -2.61 0.18 6.43
C ASP A 23 -3.45 -0.66 5.46
N LEU A 24 -4.22 -1.61 5.97
CA LEU A 24 -5.09 -2.45 5.14
C LEU A 24 -6.16 -1.63 4.41
N SER A 25 -6.73 -0.63 5.07
CA SER A 25 -7.74 0.26 4.49
C SER A 25 -7.16 1.14 3.39
N ALA A 26 -5.99 1.75 3.63
CA ALA A 26 -5.27 2.52 2.62
C ALA A 26 -4.83 1.65 1.44
N TYR A 27 -4.33 0.44 1.72
CA TYR A 27 -3.96 -0.55 0.70
C TYR A 27 -5.15 -0.89 -0.19
N ALA A 28 -6.29 -1.27 0.38
CA ALA A 28 -7.49 -1.62 -0.37
C ALA A 28 -7.96 -0.48 -1.27
N MET A 29 -8.00 0.75 -0.73
CA MET A 29 -8.32 1.95 -1.51
C MET A 29 -7.35 2.15 -2.68
N LEU A 30 -6.04 2.07 -2.43
CA LEU A 30 -5.02 2.27 -3.46
C LEU A 30 -5.05 1.17 -4.53
N VAL A 31 -5.34 -0.08 -4.17
CA VAL A 31 -5.52 -1.18 -5.14
C VAL A 31 -6.71 -0.91 -6.06
N ILE A 32 -7.85 -0.48 -5.51
CA ILE A 32 -9.04 -0.13 -6.31
C ILE A 32 -8.72 1.04 -7.24
N LEU A 33 -8.06 2.09 -6.75
CA LEU A 33 -7.69 3.25 -7.55
C LEU A 33 -6.69 2.88 -8.67
N LYS A 34 -5.71 2.01 -8.39
CA LYS A 34 -4.72 1.55 -9.37
C LYS A 34 -5.32 0.63 -10.44
N GLY A 35 -6.28 -0.23 -10.08
CA GLY A 35 -6.93 -1.17 -11.00
C GLY A 35 -8.21 -0.63 -11.65
N GLY A 36 -8.64 0.57 -11.28
CA GLY A 36 -9.88 1.18 -11.72
C GLY A 36 -9.82 1.72 -13.16
N PRO A 37 -10.97 2.10 -13.73
CA PRO A 37 -11.09 2.55 -15.12
C PRO A 37 -10.57 3.97 -15.36
N ILE A 38 -10.10 4.69 -14.34
CA ILE A 38 -9.62 6.07 -14.44
C ILE A 38 -8.08 6.06 -14.42
N PRO A 39 -7.39 6.23 -15.56
CA PRO A 39 -5.94 6.02 -15.67
C PRO A 39 -5.10 6.93 -14.78
N VAL A 40 -5.58 8.14 -14.52
CA VAL A 40 -4.84 9.18 -13.75
C VAL A 40 -4.39 8.70 -12.37
N PHE A 41 -5.14 7.77 -11.76
CA PHE A 41 -4.77 7.27 -10.43
C PHE A 41 -3.65 6.23 -10.48
N ALA A 42 -3.60 5.39 -11.51
CA ALA A 42 -2.51 4.46 -11.69
C ALA A 42 -1.19 5.20 -11.93
N GLU A 43 -1.22 6.24 -12.76
CA GLU A 43 -0.08 7.15 -13.03
C GLU A 43 0.35 7.88 -11.75
N ALA A 44 -0.59 8.51 -11.03
CA ALA A 44 -0.29 9.21 -9.80
C ALA A 44 0.33 8.31 -8.71
N ILE A 45 -0.07 7.03 -8.65
CA ILE A 45 0.56 6.06 -7.74
C ILE A 45 1.96 5.68 -8.22
N ALA A 46 2.14 5.47 -9.53
CA ALA A 46 3.44 5.11 -10.11
C ALA A 46 4.50 6.21 -9.94
N GLU A 47 4.09 7.48 -9.99
CA GLU A 47 4.96 8.64 -9.74
C GLU A 47 5.41 8.78 -8.28
N ARG A 48 4.85 7.98 -7.36
CA ARG A 48 5.12 8.05 -5.92
C ARG A 48 5.72 6.73 -5.43
N PRO A 49 7.07 6.56 -5.49
CA PRO A 49 7.75 5.33 -5.09
C PRO A 49 7.40 4.84 -3.69
N THR A 50 7.16 5.76 -2.74
CA THR A 50 6.73 5.43 -1.38
C THR A 50 5.41 4.65 -1.35
N LEU A 51 4.45 5.03 -2.19
CA LEU A 51 3.15 4.33 -2.29
C LEU A 51 3.29 2.98 -3.00
N ALA A 52 4.11 2.91 -4.05
CA ALA A 52 4.41 1.65 -4.72
C ALA A 52 5.06 0.65 -3.75
N ALA A 53 6.09 1.07 -3.02
CA ALA A 53 6.76 0.25 -2.02
C ALA A 53 5.83 -0.17 -0.88
N PHE A 54 4.91 0.71 -0.45
CA PHE A 54 3.88 0.37 0.53
C PHE A 54 2.95 -0.73 0.02
N LEU A 55 2.44 -0.61 -1.21
CA LEU A 55 1.59 -1.64 -1.84
C LEU A 55 2.30 -2.99 -1.92
N ASP A 56 3.56 -3.01 -2.32
CA ASP A 56 4.36 -4.24 -2.43
C ASP A 56 4.55 -4.90 -1.06
N ARG A 57 4.84 -4.11 -0.01
CA ARG A 57 5.05 -4.62 1.36
C ARG A 57 3.77 -5.22 1.95
N VAL A 58 2.62 -4.55 1.81
CA VAL A 58 1.34 -5.08 2.29
C VAL A 58 0.94 -6.33 1.48
N SER A 59 1.08 -6.30 0.15
CA SER A 59 0.78 -7.47 -0.70
C SER A 59 1.65 -8.68 -0.36
N GLY A 60 2.96 -8.47 -0.13
CA GLY A 60 3.87 -9.52 0.30
C GLY A 60 3.47 -10.13 1.65
N ARG A 61 3.03 -9.30 2.60
CA ARG A 61 2.55 -9.77 3.91
C ARG A 61 1.27 -10.60 3.78
N ILE A 62 0.30 -10.16 2.99
CA ILE A 62 -0.93 -10.92 2.72
C ILE A 62 -0.60 -12.30 2.13
N LYS A 63 0.23 -12.35 1.08
CA LYS A 63 0.66 -13.60 0.45
C LYS A 63 1.37 -14.54 1.43
N SER A 64 2.20 -13.99 2.33
CA SER A 64 2.89 -14.79 3.35
C SER A 64 1.95 -15.44 4.36
N LEU A 65 0.75 -14.88 4.57
CA LEU A 65 -0.27 -15.43 5.45
C LEU A 65 -1.18 -16.45 4.73
N GLU A 66 -1.37 -16.28 3.42
CA GLU A 66 -2.17 -17.18 2.57
C GLU A 66 -1.45 -18.48 2.22
N GLN A 67 -0.12 -18.50 2.30
CA GLN A 67 0.68 -19.72 2.17
C GLN A 67 0.81 -20.36 3.55
N PRO A 68 0.11 -21.47 3.86
CA PRO A 68 0.34 -22.21 5.09
C PRO A 68 1.79 -22.67 5.07
N GLN A 69 2.53 -22.46 6.17
CA GLN A 69 3.81 -23.14 6.36
C GLN A 69 3.58 -24.64 6.17
N ALA A 70 4.28 -25.23 5.18
CA ALA A 70 4.29 -26.67 4.94
C ALA A 70 4.96 -27.41 6.10
#